data_AF-A0AAV0V9Z7-F1
#
_entry.id   AF-A0AAV0V9Z7-F1
#
_cell.length_a   1.000
_cell.length_b   1.000
_cell.length_c   1.000
_cell.angle_alpha   90.00
_cell.angle_beta   90.00
_cell.angle_gamma   90.00
#
_symmetry.space_group_name_H-M   'P 1'
#
loop_
_entity.id
_entity.type
_entity.pdbx_description
1 polymer ?
#
loop_
_entity_poly.entity_id
_entity_poly.type
_entity_poly.pdbx_seq_one_letter_code
_entity_poly.pdbx_strand_id
1 'polypeptide(L)'
;MSNPFGKGALINLLRQFAKLHEDKKQISVGLIGYPNVGKSSVINALRKKKVCKVAPIPGETKVWQYITLMRRIFLIDCPGIVYDTGDDEIETVLKGVVRAERLPQPTDFILTILQRVKKEFIVKVYGIEEWNDEWDFWRNLQTRVASYCRKRGKLPWFIAPPMRAEELAALEQKGDNAPFHEAEAGEDELVELDDGEELKEEKSEEMEMEKEKNEEQAETDSNKQEEDKHSNDQM
;
A
#
# COMPACT_ATOMS: atom_id res chain seq x y z
N MET A 1 9.09 -7.32 7.11
CA MET A 1 8.30 -8.49 6.65
C MET A 1 9.16 -9.76 6.68
N SER A 2 9.10 -10.51 7.78
CA SER A 2 10.00 -11.64 8.04
C SER A 2 9.45 -13.01 7.62
N ASN A 3 8.15 -13.17 7.33
CA ASN A 3 7.52 -14.49 7.15
C ASN A 3 6.75 -14.65 5.82
N PRO A 4 7.42 -14.89 4.67
CA PRO A 4 6.75 -15.14 3.40
C PRO A 4 6.15 -16.56 3.33
N PHE A 5 4.84 -16.65 3.09
CA PHE A 5 4.13 -17.92 2.86
C PHE A 5 4.50 -18.54 1.50
N GLY A 6 4.51 -19.88 1.40
CA GLY A 6 4.74 -20.62 0.15
C GLY A 6 6.19 -20.60 -0.38
N LYS A 7 7.10 -19.88 0.28
CA LYS A 7 8.51 -19.76 -0.14
C LYS A 7 9.21 -21.10 -0.35
N GLY A 8 9.08 -22.02 0.60
CA GLY A 8 9.70 -23.34 0.53
C GLY A 8 9.18 -24.18 -0.64
N ALA A 9 7.86 -24.13 -0.87
CA ALA A 9 7.21 -24.85 -1.96
C ALA A 9 7.72 -24.36 -3.33
N LEU A 10 7.78 -23.03 -3.53
CA LEU A 10 8.27 -22.45 -4.77
C LEU A 10 9.76 -22.78 -5.01
N ILE A 11 10.59 -22.69 -3.97
CA ILE A 11 12.02 -23.08 -4.07
C ILE A 11 12.16 -24.55 -4.46
N ASN A 12 11.38 -25.44 -3.86
CA ASN A 12 11.42 -26.87 -4.17
C ASN A 12 10.99 -27.14 -5.62
N LEU A 13 9.94 -26.47 -6.09
CA LEU A 13 9.51 -26.56 -7.48
C LEU A 13 10.62 -26.12 -8.45
N LEU A 14 11.25 -24.97 -8.20
CA LEU A 14 12.35 -24.47 -9.03
C LEU A 14 13.55 -25.42 -9.04
N ARG A 15 13.84 -26.09 -7.92
CA ARG A 15 14.90 -27.13 -7.84
C ARG A 15 14.55 -28.35 -8.68
N GLN A 16 13.29 -28.79 -8.69
CA GLN A 16 12.84 -29.89 -9.54
C GLN A 16 13.04 -29.57 -11.03
N PHE A 17 12.69 -28.34 -11.45
CA PHE A 17 12.96 -27.88 -12.82
C PHE A 17 14.47 -27.82 -13.13
N ALA A 18 15.30 -27.36 -12.18
CA ALA A 18 16.75 -27.35 -12.36
C ALA A 18 17.37 -28.76 -12.45
N LYS A 19 16.75 -29.75 -11.81
CA LYS A 19 17.14 -31.16 -11.92
C LYS A 19 16.68 -31.78 -13.25
N LEU A 20 15.48 -31.43 -13.72
CA LEU A 20 14.97 -31.89 -15.02
C LEU A 20 15.86 -31.40 -16.18
N HIS A 21 16.39 -30.18 -16.07
CA HIS A 21 17.33 -29.60 -17.03
C HIS A 21 18.79 -29.70 -16.54
N GLU A 22 19.24 -30.91 -16.22
CA GLU A 22 20.63 -31.17 -15.76
C GLU A 22 21.68 -30.95 -16.86
N ASP A 23 21.30 -31.14 -18.11
CA ASP A 23 22.09 -30.85 -19.31
C ASP A 23 22.45 -29.35 -19.43
N LYS A 24 21.61 -28.48 -18.86
CA LYS A 24 21.84 -27.04 -18.86
C LYS A 24 22.62 -26.60 -17.63
N LYS A 25 23.65 -25.77 -17.86
CA LYS A 25 24.45 -25.15 -16.79
C LYS A 25 23.57 -24.38 -15.80
N GLN A 26 22.58 -23.64 -16.29
CA GLN A 26 21.66 -22.82 -15.50
C GLN A 26 20.28 -22.72 -16.15
N ILE A 27 19.26 -22.46 -15.33
CA ILE A 27 17.90 -22.12 -15.75
C ILE A 27 17.58 -20.67 -15.41
N SER A 28 16.79 -20.03 -16.27
CA SER A 28 16.28 -18.68 -16.07
C SER A 28 14.76 -18.71 -16.02
N VAL A 29 14.16 -18.07 -15.01
CA VAL A 29 12.73 -18.12 -14.73
C VAL A 29 12.18 -16.71 -14.68
N GLY A 30 11.32 -16.35 -15.63
CA GLY A 30 10.69 -15.04 -15.68
C GLY A 30 9.40 -14.99 -14.89
N LEU A 31 9.18 -13.87 -14.18
CA LEU A 31 7.91 -13.55 -13.54
C LEU A 31 7.12 -12.61 -14.45
N ILE A 32 5.96 -13.06 -14.92
CA ILE A 32 5.10 -12.34 -15.86
C ILE A 32 3.73 -12.12 -15.21
N GLY A 33 3.09 -10.98 -15.50
CA GLY A 33 1.74 -10.68 -15.02
C GLY A 33 1.45 -9.17 -15.04
N TYR A 34 0.24 -8.81 -14.63
CA TYR A 34 -0.23 -7.43 -14.56
C TYR A 34 0.68 -6.54 -13.68
N PRO A 35 0.64 -5.21 -13.84
CA PRO A 35 1.20 -4.28 -12.86
C PRO A 35 0.69 -4.58 -11.44
N ASN A 36 1.49 -4.26 -10.42
CA ASN A 36 1.12 -4.33 -9.00
C ASN A 36 0.72 -5.70 -8.40
N VAL A 37 0.72 -6.79 -9.16
CA VAL A 37 0.47 -8.16 -8.64
C VAL A 37 1.58 -8.72 -7.72
N GLY A 38 2.62 -7.93 -7.43
CA GLY A 38 3.68 -8.34 -6.49
C GLY A 38 4.86 -9.13 -7.08
N LYS A 39 5.08 -9.11 -8.41
CA LYS A 39 6.21 -9.80 -9.08
C LYS A 39 7.56 -9.53 -8.39
N SER A 40 7.94 -8.27 -8.30
CA SER A 40 9.17 -7.81 -7.66
C SER A 40 9.20 -8.12 -6.15
N SER A 41 8.03 -8.09 -5.48
CA SER A 41 7.90 -8.46 -4.07
C SER A 41 8.14 -9.95 -3.83
N VAL A 42 7.66 -10.84 -4.71
CA VAL A 42 7.93 -12.29 -4.66
C VAL A 42 9.43 -12.57 -4.78
N ILE A 43 10.12 -11.87 -5.67
CA ILE A 43 11.58 -12.00 -5.81
C ILE A 43 12.29 -11.58 -4.50
N ASN A 44 11.91 -10.42 -3.94
CA ASN A 44 12.48 -9.94 -2.68
C ASN A 44 12.25 -10.93 -1.54
N ALA A 45 11.05 -11.51 -1.46
CA ALA A 45 10.70 -12.54 -0.49
C ALA A 45 11.54 -13.83 -0.67
N LEU A 46 11.77 -14.26 -1.91
CA LEU A 46 12.65 -15.40 -2.22
C LEU A 46 14.10 -15.11 -1.80
N ARG A 47 14.60 -13.89 -2.04
CA ARG A 47 15.97 -13.47 -1.71
C ARG A 47 16.20 -13.10 -0.25
N LYS A 48 15.15 -12.94 0.57
CA LYS A 48 15.21 -12.41 1.95
C LYS A 48 15.89 -11.02 2.05
N LYS A 49 15.91 -10.26 0.97
CA LYS A 49 16.49 -8.90 0.94
C LYS A 49 15.84 -8.09 -0.18
N LYS A 50 15.91 -6.77 -0.06
CA LYS A 50 15.40 -5.84 -1.07
C LYS A 50 16.39 -5.79 -2.25
N VAL A 51 16.08 -6.54 -3.31
CA VAL A 51 16.87 -6.57 -4.57
C VAL A 51 16.15 -5.78 -5.65
N CYS A 52 14.85 -5.98 -5.80
CA CYS A 52 14.01 -5.21 -6.70
C CYS A 52 13.43 -3.98 -6.00
N LYS A 53 13.28 -2.88 -6.76
CA LYS A 53 12.46 -1.76 -6.33
C LYS A 53 10.99 -2.18 -6.33
N VAL A 54 10.26 -1.71 -5.33
CA VAL A 54 8.83 -1.97 -5.14
C VAL A 54 8.17 -0.68 -4.67
N ALA A 55 7.00 -0.41 -5.21
CA ALA A 55 6.17 0.74 -4.85
C ALA A 55 4.69 0.38 -5.09
N PRO A 56 3.74 1.00 -4.39
CA PRO A 56 2.30 0.78 -4.59
C PRO A 56 1.77 1.44 -5.88
N ILE A 57 2.66 1.99 -6.73
CA ILE A 57 2.30 2.65 -7.99
C ILE A 57 2.66 1.77 -9.19
N PRO A 58 1.80 1.71 -10.22
CA PRO A 58 2.13 1.00 -11.44
C PRO A 58 3.31 1.65 -12.17
N GLY A 59 4.05 0.79 -12.88
CA GLY A 59 5.22 1.17 -13.67
C GLY A 59 6.52 1.38 -12.87
N GLU A 60 6.62 0.83 -11.67
CA GLU A 60 7.87 0.84 -10.88
C GLU A 60 8.99 0.06 -11.59
N THR A 61 8.70 -1.19 -11.99
CA THR A 61 9.61 -2.00 -12.80
C THR A 61 9.46 -1.61 -14.27
N LYS A 62 10.43 -0.88 -14.82
CA LYS A 62 10.42 -0.38 -16.20
C LYS A 62 11.19 -1.27 -17.18
N VAL A 63 12.25 -1.91 -16.70
CA VAL A 63 13.16 -2.72 -17.51
C VAL A 63 13.36 -4.05 -16.82
N TRP A 64 13.42 -5.12 -17.61
CA TRP A 64 13.71 -6.44 -17.11
C TRP A 64 15.12 -6.54 -16.50
N GLN A 65 15.28 -7.38 -15.47
CA GLN A 65 16.56 -7.57 -14.79
C GLN A 65 16.76 -9.01 -14.33
N TYR A 66 18.02 -9.47 -14.39
CA TYR A 66 18.43 -10.78 -13.90
C TYR A 66 18.79 -10.73 -12.41
N ILE A 67 18.24 -11.67 -11.64
CA ILE A 67 18.49 -11.82 -10.22
C ILE A 67 18.90 -13.26 -9.93
N THR A 68 20.11 -13.47 -9.46
CA THR A 68 20.58 -14.80 -9.04
C THR A 68 19.82 -15.25 -7.80
N LEU A 69 19.09 -16.36 -7.86
CA LEU A 69 18.47 -16.99 -6.70
C LEU A 69 19.41 -18.01 -6.08
N MET A 70 19.94 -18.92 -6.90
CA MET A 70 20.91 -19.98 -6.55
C MET A 70 21.94 -20.10 -7.67
N ARG A 71 23.01 -20.87 -7.45
CA ARG A 71 24.09 -21.07 -8.44
C ARG A 71 23.61 -21.49 -9.84
N ARG A 72 22.53 -22.27 -9.92
CA ARG A 72 21.95 -22.77 -11.18
C ARG A 72 20.62 -22.12 -11.58
N ILE A 73 20.11 -21.16 -10.79
CA ILE A 73 18.75 -20.61 -10.98
C ILE A 73 18.79 -19.08 -10.95
N PHE A 74 18.40 -18.48 -12.06
CA PHE A 74 18.19 -17.05 -12.20
C PHE A 74 16.70 -16.73 -12.28
N LEU A 75 16.30 -15.65 -11.62
CA LEU A 75 14.98 -15.05 -11.76
C LEU A 75 15.10 -13.85 -12.69
N ILE A 76 14.05 -13.61 -13.47
CA ILE A 76 13.91 -12.43 -14.32
C ILE A 76 12.70 -11.65 -13.80
N ASP A 77 12.94 -10.45 -13.28
CA ASP A 77 11.88 -9.51 -12.96
C ASP A 77 11.50 -8.77 -14.25
N CYS A 78 10.22 -8.78 -14.61
CA CYS A 78 9.73 -8.17 -15.84
C CYS A 78 8.77 -7.00 -15.53
N PRO A 79 8.67 -6.00 -16.43
CA PRO A 79 7.62 -4.99 -16.33
C PRO A 79 6.23 -5.63 -16.35
N GLY A 80 5.24 -4.95 -15.78
CA GLY A 80 3.86 -5.39 -15.85
C GLY A 80 3.33 -5.33 -17.28
N ILE A 81 2.63 -6.38 -17.72
CA ILE A 81 2.01 -6.45 -19.06
C ILE A 81 0.50 -6.36 -18.87
N VAL A 82 -0.13 -5.55 -19.72
CA VAL A 82 -1.58 -5.39 -19.78
C VAL A 82 -2.01 -5.91 -21.14
N TYR A 83 -2.91 -6.88 -21.15
CA TYR A 83 -3.47 -7.44 -22.37
C TYR A 83 -4.76 -6.68 -22.70
N ASP A 84 -5.00 -6.47 -23.99
CA ASP A 84 -6.30 -5.99 -24.45
C ASP A 84 -7.30 -7.15 -24.37
N THR A 85 -8.01 -7.24 -23.26
CA THR A 85 -9.03 -8.26 -23.00
C THR A 85 -10.45 -7.78 -23.32
N GLY A 86 -10.60 -6.57 -23.89
CA GLY A 86 -11.89 -5.92 -24.03
C GLY A 86 -12.49 -5.45 -22.71
N ASP A 87 -11.64 -5.21 -21.70
CA ASP A 87 -12.06 -4.65 -20.42
C ASP A 87 -12.55 -3.21 -20.60
N ASP A 88 -13.59 -2.84 -19.86
CA ASP A 88 -13.98 -1.44 -19.73
C ASP A 88 -12.88 -0.63 -19.02
N GLU A 89 -12.86 0.69 -19.23
CA GLU A 89 -11.90 1.60 -18.60
C GLU A 89 -11.92 1.47 -17.07
N ILE A 90 -13.11 1.36 -16.49
CA ILE A 90 -13.34 1.16 -15.06
C ILE A 90 -12.63 -0.12 -14.57
N GLU A 91 -12.74 -1.21 -15.31
CA GLU A 91 -12.10 -2.47 -14.91
C GLU A 91 -10.58 -2.39 -14.99
N THR A 92 -10.06 -1.74 -16.03
CA THR A 92 -8.62 -1.53 -16.22
C THR A 92 -8.02 -0.73 -15.05
N VAL A 93 -8.72 0.32 -14.62
CA VAL A 93 -8.30 1.13 -13.46
C VAL A 93 -8.36 0.33 -12.17
N LEU A 94 -9.45 -0.41 -11.93
CA LEU A 94 -9.62 -1.23 -10.72
C LEU A 94 -8.64 -2.41 -10.66
N LYS A 95 -8.07 -2.86 -11.78
CA LYS A 95 -6.94 -3.82 -11.84
C LYS A 95 -5.59 -3.20 -11.41
N GLY A 96 -5.54 -1.90 -11.09
CA GLY A 96 -4.33 -1.22 -10.63
C GLY A 96 -3.31 -0.95 -11.73
N VAL A 97 -3.77 -0.89 -12.99
CA VAL A 97 -2.93 -0.63 -14.17
C VAL A 97 -2.57 0.86 -14.28
N VAL A 98 -3.54 1.72 -13.96
CA VAL A 98 -3.43 3.18 -14.08
C VAL A 98 -3.09 3.79 -12.73
N ARG A 99 -2.34 4.89 -12.75
CA ARG A 99 -2.06 5.69 -11.55
C ARG A 99 -3.30 6.50 -11.20
N ALA A 100 -3.76 6.41 -9.96
CA ALA A 100 -4.95 7.12 -9.50
C ALA A 100 -4.84 8.64 -9.69
N GLU A 101 -3.62 9.18 -9.58
CA GLU A 101 -3.33 10.62 -9.73
C GLU A 101 -3.47 11.13 -11.18
N ARG A 102 -3.60 10.22 -12.15
CA ARG A 102 -3.78 10.55 -13.57
C ARG A 102 -5.20 10.38 -14.06
N LEU A 103 -6.12 9.94 -13.19
CA LEU A 103 -7.52 9.78 -13.55
C LEU A 103 -8.17 11.16 -13.70
N PRO A 104 -8.88 11.43 -14.80
CA PRO A 104 -9.51 12.73 -15.02
C PRO A 104 -10.66 12.97 -14.04
N GLN A 105 -11.48 11.94 -13.78
CA GLN A 105 -12.61 11.99 -12.85
C GLN A 105 -12.61 10.75 -11.94
N PRO A 106 -11.95 10.82 -10.77
CA PRO A 106 -11.93 9.71 -9.81
C PRO A 106 -13.32 9.33 -9.26
N THR A 107 -14.30 10.25 -9.35
CA THR A 107 -15.69 10.05 -8.90
C THR A 107 -16.41 8.95 -9.68
N ASP A 108 -16.06 8.74 -10.94
CA ASP A 108 -16.73 7.79 -11.84
C ASP A 108 -16.58 6.34 -11.37
N PHE A 109 -15.54 6.07 -10.58
CA PHE A 109 -15.23 4.73 -10.09
C PHE A 109 -15.93 4.40 -8.76
N ILE A 110 -16.50 5.41 -8.06
CA ILE A 110 -17.08 5.23 -6.73
C ILE A 110 -18.21 4.20 -6.77
N LEU A 111 -19.14 4.32 -7.72
CA LEU A 111 -20.28 3.42 -7.84
C LEU A 111 -19.83 1.96 -7.97
N THR A 112 -18.86 1.69 -8.85
CA THR A 112 -18.35 0.32 -9.06
C THR A 112 -17.61 -0.22 -7.83
N ILE A 113 -16.91 0.64 -7.08
CA ILE A 113 -16.27 0.24 -5.81
C ILE A 113 -17.33 -0.14 -4.77
N LEU A 114 -18.36 0.70 -4.61
CA LEU A 114 -19.47 0.44 -3.68
C LEU A 114 -20.23 -0.84 -4.01
N GLN A 115 -20.34 -1.18 -5.30
CA GLN A 115 -20.96 -2.44 -5.75
C GLN A 115 -20.08 -3.68 -5.49
N ARG A 116 -18.74 -3.54 -5.46
CA ARG A 116 -17.80 -4.65 -5.28
C ARG A 116 -17.46 -4.92 -3.81
N VAL A 117 -17.49 -3.90 -2.96
CA VAL A 117 -17.14 -3.99 -1.54
C VAL A 117 -18.40 -4.18 -0.71
N LYS A 118 -18.38 -5.14 0.22
CA LYS A 118 -19.54 -5.35 1.10
C LYS A 118 -19.75 -4.14 2.02
N LYS A 119 -21.03 -3.80 2.24
CA LYS A 119 -21.44 -2.66 3.07
C LYS A 119 -20.77 -2.70 4.45
N GLU A 120 -20.68 -3.86 5.08
CA GLU A 120 -20.10 -3.99 6.43
C GLU A 120 -18.64 -3.46 6.52
N PHE A 121 -17.82 -3.69 5.49
CA PHE A 121 -16.45 -3.20 5.47
C PHE A 121 -16.37 -1.68 5.27
N ILE A 122 -17.26 -1.13 4.45
CA ILE A 122 -17.35 0.31 4.21
C ILE A 122 -17.77 1.03 5.49
N VAL A 123 -18.80 0.52 6.18
CA VAL A 123 -19.23 1.07 7.47
C VAL A 123 -18.11 0.96 8.49
N LYS A 124 -17.38 -0.16 8.57
CA LYS A 124 -16.27 -0.31 9.51
C LYS A 124 -15.14 0.69 9.27
N VAL A 125 -14.75 0.91 8.01
CA VAL A 125 -13.59 1.77 7.67
C VAL A 125 -13.95 3.26 7.70
N TYR A 126 -15.12 3.63 7.18
CA TYR A 126 -15.50 5.04 7.02
C TYR A 126 -16.54 5.52 8.05
N GLY A 127 -17.17 4.59 8.77
CA GLY A 127 -18.23 4.85 9.75
C GLY A 127 -19.53 5.40 9.16
N ILE A 128 -19.73 5.32 7.83
CA ILE A 128 -20.92 5.80 7.14
C ILE A 128 -21.94 4.66 7.12
N GLU A 129 -23.01 4.75 7.90
CA GLU A 129 -23.98 3.66 8.08
C GLU A 129 -24.92 3.49 6.89
N GLU A 130 -25.37 4.60 6.30
CA GLU A 130 -26.32 4.61 5.19
C GLU A 130 -25.95 5.66 4.15
N TRP A 131 -26.29 5.36 2.89
CA TRP A 131 -26.14 6.24 1.74
C TRP A 131 -27.16 5.84 0.68
N ASN A 132 -27.69 6.81 -0.06
CA ASN A 132 -28.71 6.56 -1.09
C ASN A 132 -28.11 6.30 -2.47
N ASP A 133 -27.11 7.10 -2.86
CA ASP A 133 -26.40 7.02 -4.14
C ASP A 133 -24.89 7.19 -3.92
N GLU A 134 -24.08 7.00 -4.98
CA GLU A 134 -22.62 7.15 -4.91
C GLU A 134 -22.18 8.57 -4.50
N TRP A 135 -22.97 9.58 -4.84
CA TRP A 135 -22.70 10.98 -4.52
C TRP A 135 -23.03 11.31 -3.06
N ASP A 136 -24.05 10.68 -2.50
CA ASP A 136 -24.45 10.78 -1.11
C ASP A 136 -23.38 10.17 -0.22
N PHE A 137 -22.88 9.00 -0.59
CA PHE A 137 -21.71 8.41 0.04
C PHE A 137 -20.49 9.34 -0.04
N TRP A 138 -20.22 9.90 -1.23
CA TRP A 138 -19.08 10.79 -1.45
C TRP A 138 -19.16 12.08 -0.61
N ARG A 139 -20.33 12.72 -0.53
CA ARG A 139 -20.56 13.89 0.33
C ARG A 139 -20.36 13.56 1.81
N ASN A 140 -20.93 12.46 2.28
CA ASN A 140 -20.76 12.02 3.67
C ASN A 140 -19.29 11.75 4.01
N LEU A 141 -18.54 11.15 3.08
CA LEU A 141 -17.11 10.91 3.24
C LEU A 141 -16.31 12.22 3.30
N GLN A 142 -16.60 13.17 2.41
CA GLN A 142 -15.95 14.49 2.40
C GLN A 142 -16.15 15.23 3.72
N THR A 143 -17.39 15.28 4.22
CA THR A 143 -17.71 15.95 5.49
C THR A 143 -16.92 15.36 6.65
N ARG A 144 -16.80 14.03 6.71
CA ARG A 144 -16.01 13.34 7.73
C ARG A 144 -14.51 13.64 7.61
N VAL A 145 -13.95 13.54 6.40
CA VAL A 145 -12.53 13.84 6.15
C VAL A 145 -12.21 15.30 6.46
N ALA A 146 -13.09 16.24 6.09
CA ALA A 146 -12.93 17.66 6.40
C ALA A 146 -12.93 17.92 7.91
N SER A 147 -13.86 17.30 8.65
CA SER A 147 -13.90 17.38 10.11
C SER A 147 -12.62 16.82 10.74
N TYR A 148 -12.12 15.68 10.26
CA TYR A 148 -10.88 15.08 10.73
C TYR A 148 -9.64 15.97 10.45
N CYS A 149 -9.53 16.50 9.23
CA CYS A 149 -8.43 17.40 8.86
C CYS A 149 -8.46 18.71 9.66
N ARG A 150 -9.65 19.25 9.96
CA ARG A 150 -9.84 20.41 10.82
C ARG A 150 -9.35 20.15 12.23
N LYS A 151 -9.69 19.00 12.82
CA LYS A 151 -9.22 18.59 14.16
C LYS A 151 -7.69 18.46 14.24
N ARG A 152 -7.04 18.05 13.16
CA ARG A 152 -5.56 17.91 13.09
C ARG A 152 -4.83 19.17 12.66
N GLY A 153 -5.51 20.30 12.49
CA GLY A 153 -4.90 21.57 12.03
C GLY A 153 -4.30 21.50 10.62
N LYS A 154 -4.66 20.48 9.83
CA LYS A 154 -4.20 20.25 8.46
C LYS A 154 -5.32 20.59 7.48
N LEU A 155 -5.87 21.79 7.55
CA LEU A 155 -6.76 22.27 6.50
C LEU A 155 -5.88 22.64 5.29
N PRO A 156 -5.95 21.90 4.18
CA PRO A 156 -5.43 22.41 2.93
C PRO A 156 -6.28 23.63 2.56
N TRP A 157 -5.68 24.60 1.87
CA TRP A 157 -6.40 25.67 1.16
C TRP A 157 -7.71 25.14 0.55
N PHE A 158 -8.81 25.89 0.66
CA PHE A 158 -10.14 25.44 0.24
C PHE A 158 -10.11 24.94 -1.22
N ILE A 159 -10.19 23.62 -1.38
CA ILE A 159 -10.47 22.96 -2.65
C ILE A 159 -11.93 22.59 -2.56
N ALA A 160 -12.77 23.27 -3.36
CA ALA A 160 -14.18 22.94 -3.45
C ALA A 160 -14.31 21.45 -3.80
N PRO A 161 -15.11 20.68 -3.06
CA PRO A 161 -15.27 19.26 -3.35
C PRO A 161 -15.82 19.06 -4.76
N PRO A 162 -15.40 18.00 -5.48
CA PRO A 162 -15.92 17.75 -6.81
C PRO A 162 -17.44 17.53 -6.74
N MET A 163 -18.17 18.29 -7.55
CA MET A 163 -19.63 18.34 -7.65
C MET A 163 -20.10 17.72 -8.96
N ARG A 164 -21.38 17.34 -9.04
CA ARG A 164 -21.96 16.87 -10.31
C ARG A 164 -21.86 17.95 -11.37
N ALA A 165 -21.77 17.54 -12.64
CA ALA A 165 -21.77 18.49 -13.77
C ALA A 165 -22.98 19.43 -13.74
N GLU A 166 -24.15 18.93 -13.32
CA GLU A 166 -25.39 19.70 -13.17
C GLU A 166 -25.30 20.73 -12.02
N GLU A 167 -24.65 20.37 -10.91
CA GLU A 167 -24.44 21.25 -9.76
C GLU A 167 -23.43 22.36 -10.10
N LEU A 168 -22.36 22.01 -10.82
CA LEU A 168 -21.39 22.98 -11.36
C LEU A 168 -22.06 23.94 -12.34
N ALA A 169 -22.87 23.44 -13.27
CA ALA A 169 -23.62 24.28 -14.20
C ALA A 169 -24.62 25.19 -13.48
N ALA A 170 -25.26 24.72 -12.41
CA ALA A 170 -26.16 25.52 -11.59
C ALA A 170 -25.42 26.61 -10.77
N LEU A 171 -24.18 26.35 -10.34
CA LEU A 171 -23.32 27.33 -9.67
C LEU A 171 -22.76 28.37 -10.65
N GLU A 172 -22.33 27.95 -11.84
CA GLU A 172 -21.91 28.85 -12.91
C GLU A 172 -23.03 29.82 -13.31
N GLN A 173 -24.28 29.34 -13.34
CA GLN A 173 -25.45 30.18 -13.58
C GLN A 173 -25.75 31.17 -12.44
N LYS A 174 -25.35 30.87 -11.20
CA LYS A 174 -25.56 31.73 -10.03
C LYS A 174 -24.48 32.79 -9.84
N GLY A 175 -23.30 32.63 -10.44
CA GLY A 175 -22.17 33.57 -10.30
C GLY A 175 -21.72 33.78 -8.85
N ASP A 176 -21.03 34.89 -8.56
CA ASP A 176 -20.54 35.27 -7.21
C ASP A 176 -21.65 35.48 -6.15
N ASN A 177 -22.93 35.32 -6.51
CA ASN A 177 -24.07 35.36 -5.60
C ASN A 177 -24.41 33.98 -5.00
N ALA A 178 -23.57 32.96 -5.21
CA ALA A 178 -23.69 31.72 -4.45
C ALA A 178 -23.49 32.02 -2.95
N PRO A 179 -24.46 31.69 -2.07
CA PRO A 179 -24.27 31.91 -0.65
C PRO A 179 -23.03 31.14 -0.21
N PHE A 180 -22.08 31.85 0.41
CA PHE A 180 -21.11 31.19 1.28
C PHE A 180 -21.97 30.39 2.25
N HIS A 181 -21.95 29.05 2.11
CA HIS A 181 -22.53 28.21 3.13
C HIS A 181 -21.74 28.52 4.40
N GLU A 182 -22.32 29.33 5.27
CA GLU A 182 -22.11 29.22 6.70
C GLU A 182 -22.54 27.79 7.03
N ALA A 183 -21.61 26.85 6.87
CA ALA A 183 -21.74 25.55 7.45
C ALA A 183 -21.70 25.80 8.95
N GLU A 184 -22.87 26.07 9.55
CA GLU A 184 -23.06 25.84 10.97
C GLU A 184 -22.59 24.40 11.20
N ALA A 185 -21.56 24.27 12.03
CA ALA A 185 -21.14 22.97 12.51
C ALA A 185 -22.33 22.42 13.30
N GLY A 186 -23.14 21.59 12.65
CA GLY A 186 -24.11 20.77 13.35
C GLY A 186 -23.39 20.07 14.49
N GLU A 187 -24.01 20.07 15.66
CA GLU A 187 -23.58 19.28 16.82
C GLU A 187 -23.76 17.79 16.48
N ASP A 188 -22.96 17.28 15.55
CA ASP A 188 -23.01 15.88 15.15
C ASP A 188 -22.27 15.05 16.20
N GLU A 189 -22.98 14.02 16.68
CA GLU A 189 -22.52 13.04 17.64
C GLU A 189 -21.09 12.59 17.36
N LEU A 190 -20.26 12.69 18.41
CA LEU A 190 -18.89 12.24 18.46
C LEU A 190 -18.84 10.72 18.26
N VAL A 191 -18.83 10.24 17.02
CA VAL A 191 -18.37 8.88 16.73
C VAL A 191 -16.85 8.95 16.69
N GLU A 192 -16.21 8.49 17.77
CA GLU A 192 -14.77 8.26 17.77
C GLU A 192 -14.44 7.23 16.69
N LEU A 193 -13.67 7.65 15.70
CA LEU A 193 -12.91 6.70 14.91
C LEU A 193 -11.89 6.11 15.87
N ASP A 194 -12.06 4.83 16.22
CA ASP A 194 -11.13 4.09 17.06
C ASP A 194 -9.80 3.90 16.32
N ASP A 195 -9.00 4.97 16.27
CA ASP A 195 -7.58 4.99 15.89
C ASP A 195 -6.72 4.33 16.99
N GLY A 196 -7.33 3.75 18.03
CA GLY A 196 -6.70 3.30 19.26
C GLY A 196 -5.92 1.98 19.15
N GLU A 197 -6.15 1.18 18.11
CA GLU A 197 -5.40 -0.06 17.88
C GLU A 197 -4.09 0.18 17.10
N GLU A 198 -4.09 0.94 16.01
CA GLU A 198 -2.87 1.21 15.21
C GLU A 198 -1.81 2.00 16.00
N LEU A 199 -2.22 3.02 16.77
CA LEU A 199 -1.28 3.84 17.56
C LEU A 199 -0.71 3.11 18.79
N LYS A 200 -1.39 2.06 19.28
CA LYS A 200 -0.88 1.22 20.37
C LYS A 200 0.08 0.16 19.84
N GLU A 201 -0.23 -0.43 18.69
CA GLU A 201 0.67 -1.37 18.01
C GLU A 201 1.98 -0.69 17.61
N GLU A 202 1.94 0.48 16.96
CA GLU A 202 3.15 1.23 16.59
C GLU A 202 4.02 1.62 17.80
N LYS A 203 3.40 2.05 18.91
CA LYS A 203 4.14 2.38 20.14
C LYS A 203 4.68 1.16 20.86
N SER A 204 3.99 0.01 20.80
CA SER A 204 4.48 -1.24 21.37
C SER A 204 5.66 -1.80 20.56
N GLU A 205 5.60 -1.72 19.24
CA GLU A 205 6.69 -2.14 18.34
C GLU A 205 7.93 -1.22 18.49
N GLU A 206 7.74 0.09 18.65
CA GLU A 206 8.85 1.03 18.93
C GLU A 206 9.50 0.75 20.29
N MET A 207 8.71 0.48 21.35
CA MET A 207 9.24 0.14 22.67
C MET A 207 9.95 -1.22 22.72
N GLU A 208 9.49 -2.22 21.96
CA GLU A 208 10.17 -3.51 21.84
C GLU A 208 11.49 -3.38 21.07
N MET A 209 11.52 -2.60 19.98
CA MET A 209 12.77 -2.34 19.24
C MET A 209 13.80 -1.54 20.05
N GLU A 210 13.37 -0.64 20.93
CA GLU A 210 14.29 0.09 21.82
C GLU A 210 14.82 -0.79 22.97
N LYS A 211 14.03 -1.75 23.46
CA LYS A 211 14.49 -2.73 24.46
C LYS A 211 15.51 -3.70 23.87
N GLU A 212 15.26 -4.26 22.68
CA GLU A 212 16.21 -5.17 22.02
C GLU A 212 17.54 -4.48 21.70
N LYS A 213 17.52 -3.20 21.28
CA LYS A 213 18.75 -2.43 21.06
C LYS A 213 19.54 -2.17 22.35
N ASN A 214 18.86 -1.89 23.45
CA ASN A 214 19.54 -1.65 24.73
C ASN A 214 20.10 -2.94 25.34
N GLU A 215 19.47 -4.09 25.10
CA GLU A 215 19.99 -5.40 25.52
C GLU A 215 21.20 -5.85 24.68
N GLU A 216 21.17 -5.68 23.35
CA GLU A 216 22.35 -5.95 22.49
C GLU A 216 23.54 -5.03 22.82
N GLN A 217 23.27 -3.78 23.22
CA GLN A 217 24.30 -2.82 23.59
C GLN A 217 24.91 -3.13 24.98
N ALA A 218 24.12 -3.67 25.90
CA ALA A 218 24.60 -4.13 27.20
C ALA A 218 25.45 -5.41 27.08
N GLU A 219 25.09 -6.36 26.21
CA GLU A 219 25.88 -7.58 25.96
C GLU A 219 27.20 -7.30 25.23
N THR A 220 27.22 -6.31 24.34
CA THR A 220 28.46 -5.91 23.63
C THR A 220 29.41 -5.12 24.52
N ASP A 221 28.92 -4.35 25.49
CA ASP A 221 29.76 -3.66 26.46
C ASP A 221 30.25 -4.58 27.58
N SER A 222 29.51 -5.63 27.95
CA SER A 222 30.00 -6.66 28.88
C SER A 222 31.09 -7.56 28.27
N ASN A 223 30.96 -7.94 26.99
CA ASN A 223 31.98 -8.76 26.32
C ASN A 223 33.31 -8.01 26.10
N LYS A 224 33.27 -6.69 25.88
CA LYS A 224 34.50 -5.87 25.77
C LYS A 224 35.26 -5.75 27.10
N GLN A 225 34.56 -5.76 28.24
CA GLN A 225 35.21 -5.71 29.55
C GLN A 225 35.84 -7.04 29.98
N GLU A 226 35.41 -8.17 29.40
CA GLU A 226 36.03 -9.48 29.64
C GLU A 226 37.25 -9.72 28.74
N GLU A 227 37.26 -9.23 27.49
CA GLU A 227 38.42 -9.33 26.60
C GLU A 227 39.62 -8.46 27.05
N ASP A 228 39.36 -7.27 27.64
CA ASP A 228 40.42 -6.39 28.16
C ASP A 228 41.05 -6.89 29.48
N LYS A 229 40.44 -7.87 30.15
CA LYS A 229 41.03 -8.51 31.34
C LYS A 229 41.92 -9.71 31.01
N HIS A 230 41.79 -10.31 29.82
CA HIS A 230 42.58 -11.48 29.43
C HIS A 230 43.86 -11.14 28.65
N SER A 231 43.99 -9.90 28.19
CA SER A 231 45.15 -9.39 27.45
C SER A 231 46.26 -8.80 28.34
N ASN A 232 46.03 -8.66 29.65
CA ASN A 232 47.00 -8.07 30.60
C ASN A 232 47.71 -9.07 31.53
N ASP A 233 47.53 -10.38 31.33
CA ASP A 233 48.17 -11.45 32.13
C ASP A 233 49.21 -12.27 31.32
N GLN A 234 49.61 -11.77 30.14
CA GLN A 234 50.72 -12.31 29.35
C GLN A 234 51.68 -11.19 28.94
N MET A 235 52.36 -10.60 29.93
CA MET A 235 53.67 -9.95 29.73
C MET A 235 54.48 -9.94 31.03
#